data_AF-A0A846LW21-F1
#
_entry.id   AF-A0A846LW21-F1
#
_cell.length_a   1.000
_cell.length_b   1.000
_cell.length_c   1.000
_cell.angle_alpha   90.00
_cell.angle_beta   90.00
_cell.angle_gamma   90.00
#
_symmetry.space_group_name_H-M   'P 1'
#
loop_
_entity.id
_entity.type
_entity.pdbx_description
1 polymer ?
#
loop_
_entity_poly.entity_id
_entity_poly.type
_entity_poly.pdbx_seq_one_letter_code
_entity_poly.pdbx_strand_id
1 'polypeptide(L)'
;MTDSPDLSLDPIMRIFEARMHRGTGAGSWISLGAGIGVAGAVTPISSASLFESAQRHASRGLRARAGSEHDDASLQLGIMLEHLAKAYLASLHPTLVMDSKFDFSSLLRLAGQGQRVKPGHVLKTVGMWEALVRIGTIQATGNDGAGKTFANRFTLVFQARNGVAHIGDDGGLADEVAQLAVQGADEILVLMGRSLSELFGDFTSVAEGLRDQHGTKVQQRVALLVARAKQVFKERYGDLPAEQRATELAATDKVAAVGIEDEHDRAATPCPACERVGILSGSADLDWNAEETVTEEGHSFFTIGHPRAVLFPTAFRCPSCGLRLQGGEELAAVALDANLELGPAQLESLEAHYAHLDTQLDVPPDADQPDL
;
A
#
# COMPACT_ATOMS: atom_id res chain seq x y z
N MET A 1 63.84 -41.97 -47.90
CA MET A 1 64.58 -40.87 -47.27
C MET A 1 63.69 -39.67 -47.32
N THR A 2 63.30 -39.23 -46.13
CA THR A 2 62.17 -38.37 -45.77
C THR A 2 62.70 -36.98 -45.46
N ASP A 3 62.15 -35.95 -46.10
CA ASP A 3 62.31 -34.56 -45.66
C ASP A 3 60.94 -34.04 -45.20
N SER A 4 60.84 -33.82 -43.89
CA SER A 4 59.73 -33.13 -43.22
C SER A 4 60.16 -31.70 -42.92
N PRO A 5 59.30 -30.67 -43.14
CA PRO A 5 59.60 -29.32 -42.69
C PRO A 5 59.28 -29.15 -41.20
N ASP A 6 60.23 -28.52 -40.52
CA ASP A 6 60.24 -28.12 -39.12
C ASP A 6 59.23 -26.99 -38.88
N LEU A 7 58.16 -27.27 -38.13
CA LEU A 7 57.20 -26.28 -37.62
C LEU A 7 57.61 -25.90 -36.20
N SER A 8 58.44 -24.86 -36.09
CA SER A 8 58.79 -24.23 -34.82
C SER A 8 57.55 -23.55 -34.22
N LEU A 9 57.02 -24.12 -33.13
CA LEU A 9 55.93 -23.56 -32.34
C LEU A 9 56.37 -22.35 -31.49
N ASP A 10 55.43 -21.42 -31.35
CA ASP A 10 55.46 -20.07 -30.76
C ASP A 10 55.86 -20.03 -29.25
N PRO A 11 56.66 -19.04 -28.76
CA PRO A 11 57.23 -19.03 -27.40
C PRO A 11 56.26 -18.70 -26.24
N ILE A 12 54.93 -18.70 -26.44
CA ILE A 12 53.95 -18.26 -25.43
C ILE A 12 53.40 -19.40 -24.55
N MET A 13 53.80 -20.65 -24.80
CA MET A 13 53.36 -21.85 -24.05
C MET A 13 54.40 -22.42 -23.06
N ARG A 14 55.35 -21.62 -22.58
CA ARG A 14 56.35 -22.05 -21.56
C ARG A 14 56.23 -21.38 -20.18
N ILE A 15 55.13 -20.68 -19.91
CA ILE A 15 54.90 -20.05 -18.59
C ILE A 15 54.02 -20.90 -17.66
N PHE A 16 53.41 -21.99 -18.15
CA PHE A 16 52.46 -22.80 -17.35
C PHE A 16 52.97 -24.13 -16.76
N GLU A 17 54.25 -24.48 -16.90
CA GLU A 17 54.80 -25.75 -16.38
C GLU A 17 55.92 -25.62 -15.33
N ALA A 18 56.22 -24.41 -14.84
CA ALA A 18 57.30 -24.18 -13.88
C ALA A 18 56.85 -23.99 -12.41
N ARG A 19 55.73 -24.58 -11.98
CA ARG A 19 55.30 -24.50 -10.56
C ARG A 19 54.61 -25.76 -10.01
N MET A 20 54.96 -26.95 -10.48
CA MET A 20 54.41 -28.21 -9.93
C MET A 20 55.40 -29.18 -9.28
N HIS A 21 56.71 -28.96 -9.26
CA HIS A 21 57.61 -29.83 -8.48
C HIS A 21 58.80 -29.10 -7.89
N ARG A 22 58.71 -28.78 -6.59
CA ARG A 22 59.82 -28.80 -5.61
C ARG A 22 59.30 -28.39 -4.22
N GLY A 23 59.47 -29.26 -3.21
CA GLY A 23 59.42 -28.84 -1.81
C GLY A 23 58.69 -29.77 -0.84
N THR A 24 59.10 -31.03 -0.76
CA THR A 24 59.00 -31.81 0.48
C THR A 24 59.80 -31.11 1.57
N GLY A 25 59.14 -30.71 2.66
CA GLY A 25 59.79 -30.14 3.84
C GLY A 25 58.83 -30.12 5.02
N ALA A 26 59.00 -31.07 5.93
CA ALA A 26 58.32 -31.11 7.22
C ALA A 26 58.70 -29.87 8.04
N GLY A 27 57.70 -29.21 8.64
CA GLY A 27 57.96 -28.07 9.51
C GLY A 27 56.68 -27.45 10.07
N SER A 28 56.39 -27.79 11.32
CA SER A 28 55.72 -26.97 12.33
C SER A 28 54.29 -26.49 12.06
N TRP A 29 53.35 -27.13 12.77
CA TRP A 29 52.02 -26.59 13.04
C TRP A 29 52.15 -25.41 14.00
N ILE A 30 51.93 -24.19 13.50
CA ILE A 30 51.60 -23.04 14.35
C ILE A 30 50.24 -22.54 13.90
N SER A 31 49.25 -22.84 14.74
CA SER A 31 47.91 -22.29 14.72
C SER A 31 47.99 -20.79 14.99
N LEU A 32 47.70 -19.99 13.97
CA LEU A 32 47.42 -18.55 14.12
C LEU A 32 46.08 -18.28 13.45
N GLY A 33 45.07 -18.12 14.30
CA GLY A 33 43.76 -17.67 13.89
C GLY A 33 43.83 -16.25 13.33
N ALA A 34 43.17 -16.06 12.20
CA ALA A 34 42.59 -14.81 11.80
C ALA A 34 41.41 -15.16 10.89
N GLY A 35 40.20 -14.89 11.37
CA GLY A 35 38.98 -15.05 10.60
C GLY A 35 39.03 -14.16 9.36
N ILE A 36 39.45 -14.75 8.23
CA ILE A 36 39.10 -14.22 6.93
C ILE A 36 37.68 -14.72 6.70
N GLY A 37 36.71 -13.89 7.10
CA GLY A 37 35.35 -14.03 6.61
C GLY A 37 35.44 -14.03 5.10
N VAL A 38 35.20 -15.19 4.49
CA VAL A 38 34.94 -15.29 3.06
C VAL A 38 33.79 -14.33 2.81
N ALA A 39 34.07 -13.20 2.17
CA ALA A 39 33.04 -12.27 1.74
C ALA A 39 32.01 -13.10 0.98
N GLY A 40 30.84 -13.27 1.61
CA GLY A 40 29.82 -14.21 1.16
C GLY A 40 29.53 -13.97 -0.30
N ALA A 41 29.47 -15.05 -1.08
CA ALA A 41 29.07 -15.00 -2.46
C ALA A 41 27.79 -14.15 -2.55
N VAL A 42 27.90 -12.99 -3.19
CA VAL A 42 26.75 -12.12 -3.40
C VAL A 42 25.77 -12.92 -4.24
N THR A 43 24.64 -13.30 -3.64
CA THR A 43 23.60 -14.08 -4.28
C THR A 43 23.22 -13.38 -5.60
N PRO A 44 23.10 -14.13 -6.71
CA PRO A 44 22.65 -13.53 -7.96
C PRO A 44 21.30 -12.85 -7.73
N ILE A 45 21.03 -11.77 -8.48
CA ILE A 45 19.69 -11.18 -8.51
C ILE A 45 18.71 -12.30 -8.84
N SER A 46 17.83 -12.60 -7.89
CA SER A 46 16.82 -13.65 -8.04
C SER A 46 15.46 -13.02 -8.24
N SER A 47 14.58 -13.74 -8.93
CA SER A 47 13.17 -13.37 -9.07
C SER A 47 12.54 -13.08 -7.70
N ALA A 48 12.83 -13.91 -6.69
CA ALA A 48 12.36 -13.71 -5.32
C ALA A 48 12.83 -12.40 -4.70
N SER A 49 14.12 -12.06 -4.80
CA SER A 49 14.67 -10.82 -4.22
C SER A 49 14.09 -9.55 -4.85
N LEU A 50 13.80 -9.61 -6.16
CA LEU A 50 13.16 -8.51 -6.90
C LEU A 50 11.67 -8.41 -6.54
N PHE A 51 10.99 -9.54 -6.39
CA PHE A 51 9.60 -9.59 -5.94
C PHE A 51 9.43 -9.01 -4.53
N GLU A 52 10.28 -9.41 -3.58
CA GLU A 52 10.32 -8.82 -2.23
C GLU A 52 10.59 -7.32 -2.27
N SER A 53 11.44 -6.87 -3.20
CA SER A 53 11.67 -5.46 -3.42
C SER A 53 10.43 -4.75 -3.93
N ALA A 54 9.71 -5.34 -4.90
CA ALA A 54 8.45 -4.82 -5.40
C ALA A 54 7.40 -4.72 -4.27
N GLN A 55 7.27 -5.71 -3.39
CA GLN A 55 6.37 -5.67 -2.23
C GLN A 55 6.67 -4.48 -1.29
N ARG A 56 7.95 -4.22 -1.00
CA ARG A 56 8.36 -3.08 -0.17
C ARG A 56 7.98 -1.75 -0.82
N HIS A 57 8.25 -1.60 -2.12
CA HIS A 57 7.91 -0.39 -2.86
C HIS A 57 6.39 -0.21 -3.04
N ALA A 58 5.64 -1.29 -3.25
CA ALA A 58 4.17 -1.27 -3.25
C ALA A 58 3.62 -0.71 -1.93
N SER A 59 4.11 -1.24 -0.81
CA SER A 59 3.69 -0.82 0.53
C SER A 59 4.05 0.65 0.79
N ARG A 60 5.25 1.10 0.40
CA ARG A 60 5.68 2.50 0.55
C ARG A 60 4.82 3.44 -0.28
N GLY A 61 4.60 3.12 -1.56
CA GLY A 61 3.82 3.97 -2.46
C GLY A 61 2.38 4.14 -2.03
N LEU A 62 1.75 3.08 -1.53
CA LEU A 62 0.38 3.18 -0.99
C LEU A 62 0.34 3.96 0.33
N ARG A 63 1.32 3.81 1.22
CA ARG A 63 1.41 4.66 2.44
C ARG A 63 1.56 6.14 2.11
N ALA A 64 2.46 6.48 1.18
CA ALA A 64 2.67 7.84 0.72
C ALA A 64 1.37 8.42 0.15
N ARG A 65 0.68 7.65 -0.69
CA ARG A 65 -0.64 8.04 -1.22
C ARG A 65 -1.66 8.29 -0.09
N ALA A 66 -1.65 7.47 0.96
CA ALA A 66 -2.54 7.64 2.12
C ALA A 66 -2.21 8.88 2.97
N GLY A 67 -1.00 9.42 2.83
CA GLY A 67 -0.53 10.67 3.44
C GLY A 67 -0.66 11.89 2.53
N SER A 68 -1.21 11.74 1.32
CA SER A 68 -1.21 12.77 0.27
C SER A 68 0.20 13.20 -0.19
N GLU A 69 1.18 12.31 -0.04
CA GLU A 69 2.55 12.46 -0.56
C GLU A 69 2.58 11.92 -2.01
N HIS A 70 2.00 12.69 -2.92
CA HIS A 70 1.70 12.27 -4.29
C HIS A 70 2.95 11.96 -5.14
N ASP A 71 4.02 12.72 -4.93
CA ASP A 71 5.31 12.55 -5.58
C ASP A 71 6.00 11.25 -5.15
N ASP A 72 6.14 11.01 -3.84
CA ASP A 72 6.70 9.75 -3.35
C ASP A 72 5.81 8.56 -3.74
N ALA A 73 4.48 8.70 -3.69
CA ALA A 73 3.57 7.65 -4.17
C ALA A 73 3.87 7.26 -5.62
N SER A 74 3.97 8.24 -6.53
CA SER A 74 4.28 8.03 -7.94
C SER A 74 5.66 7.39 -8.15
N LEU A 75 6.67 7.85 -7.42
CA LEU A 75 8.02 7.30 -7.47
C LEU A 75 8.05 5.83 -7.02
N GLN A 76 7.51 5.54 -5.84
CA GLN A 76 7.55 4.21 -5.24
C GLN A 76 6.72 3.21 -6.07
N LEU A 77 5.55 3.61 -6.59
CA LEU A 77 4.73 2.74 -7.45
C LEU A 77 5.38 2.48 -8.81
N GLY A 78 6.10 3.46 -9.37
CA GLY A 78 6.94 3.23 -10.56
C GLY A 78 8.09 2.26 -10.30
N ILE A 79 8.79 2.38 -9.16
CA ILE A 79 9.86 1.44 -8.78
C ILE A 79 9.29 0.03 -8.54
N MET A 80 8.12 -0.07 -7.91
CA MET A 80 7.39 -1.33 -7.71
C MET A 80 7.17 -2.04 -9.05
N LEU A 81 6.61 -1.35 -10.04
CA LEU A 81 6.34 -1.93 -11.35
C LEU A 81 7.64 -2.33 -12.07
N GLU A 82 8.69 -1.51 -11.99
CA GLU A 82 10.01 -1.85 -12.54
C GLU A 82 10.59 -3.13 -11.91
N HIS A 83 10.58 -3.23 -10.59
CA HIS A 83 11.12 -4.39 -9.88
C HIS A 83 10.30 -5.65 -10.14
N LEU A 84 8.97 -5.54 -10.23
CA LEU A 84 8.09 -6.65 -10.57
C LEU A 84 8.32 -7.14 -12.00
N ALA A 85 8.45 -6.22 -12.97
CA ALA A 85 8.78 -6.57 -14.35
C ALA A 85 10.12 -7.30 -14.44
N LYS A 86 11.13 -6.82 -13.72
CA LYS A 86 12.43 -7.51 -13.59
C LYS A 86 12.31 -8.85 -12.89
N ALA A 87 11.44 -8.98 -11.89
CA ALA A 87 11.22 -10.23 -11.17
C ALA A 87 10.67 -11.32 -12.10
N TYR A 88 9.73 -10.96 -12.98
CA TYR A 88 9.24 -11.85 -14.03
C TYR A 88 10.34 -12.21 -15.04
N LEU A 89 11.10 -11.24 -15.55
CA LEU A 89 12.20 -11.54 -16.48
C LEU A 89 13.26 -12.46 -15.86
N ALA A 90 13.60 -12.21 -14.59
CA ALA A 90 14.55 -13.04 -13.85
C ALA A 90 14.01 -14.43 -13.50
N SER A 91 12.68 -14.64 -13.46
CA SER A 91 12.10 -15.98 -13.27
C SER A 91 12.26 -16.84 -14.52
N LEU A 92 12.28 -16.21 -15.70
CA LEU A 92 12.59 -16.88 -16.97
C LEU A 92 14.10 -17.14 -17.08
N HIS A 93 14.92 -16.09 -16.98
CA HIS A 93 16.37 -16.20 -16.95
C HIS A 93 17.04 -14.89 -16.48
N PRO A 94 18.05 -14.91 -15.59
CA PRO A 94 18.68 -13.68 -15.07
C PRO A 94 19.29 -12.76 -16.13
N THR A 95 19.73 -13.27 -17.28
CA THR A 95 20.29 -12.41 -18.35
C THR A 95 19.23 -11.51 -19.00
N LEU A 96 17.94 -11.82 -18.84
CA LEU A 96 16.85 -11.00 -19.38
C LEU A 96 16.69 -9.66 -18.65
N VAL A 97 17.32 -9.47 -17.49
CA VAL A 97 17.37 -8.15 -16.82
C VAL A 97 18.60 -7.32 -17.20
N MET A 98 19.48 -7.83 -18.07
CA MET A 98 20.75 -7.19 -18.42
C MET A 98 20.55 -6.00 -19.37
N ASP A 99 21.18 -4.86 -19.05
CA ASP A 99 21.16 -3.66 -19.89
C ASP A 99 21.92 -3.88 -21.20
N SER A 100 21.56 -3.17 -22.27
CA SER A 100 22.31 -3.17 -23.55
C SER A 100 23.78 -2.72 -23.41
N LYS A 101 24.09 -1.88 -22.43
CA LYS A 101 25.41 -1.31 -22.12
C LYS A 101 26.06 -2.02 -20.91
N PHE A 102 25.74 -3.29 -20.70
CA PHE A 102 26.32 -4.09 -19.63
C PHE A 102 27.84 -4.23 -19.78
N ASP A 103 28.51 -4.42 -18.65
CA ASP A 103 29.93 -4.74 -18.60
C ASP A 103 30.14 -6.22 -18.26
N PHE A 104 31.33 -6.75 -18.53
CA PHE A 104 31.63 -8.17 -18.28
C PHE A 104 31.42 -8.59 -16.82
N SER A 105 31.63 -7.68 -15.86
CA SER A 105 31.39 -7.99 -14.45
C SER A 105 29.89 -8.13 -14.15
N SER A 106 29.04 -7.32 -14.79
CA SER A 106 27.58 -7.49 -14.74
C SER A 106 27.15 -8.86 -15.25
N LEU A 107 27.73 -9.32 -16.37
CA LEU A 107 27.46 -10.66 -16.91
C LEU A 107 27.91 -11.76 -15.95
N LEU A 108 29.12 -11.66 -15.38
CA LEU A 108 29.62 -12.63 -14.39
C LEU A 108 28.71 -12.74 -13.17
N ARG A 109 28.16 -11.62 -12.68
CA ARG A 109 27.20 -11.63 -11.57
C ARG A 109 25.91 -12.36 -11.94
N LEU A 110 25.34 -12.09 -13.11
CA LEU A 110 24.11 -12.74 -13.59
C LEU A 110 24.32 -14.23 -13.92
N ALA A 111 25.53 -14.62 -14.30
CA ALA A 111 25.93 -16.01 -14.50
C ALA A 111 26.22 -16.79 -13.18
N GLY A 112 25.94 -16.19 -12.01
CA GLY A 112 26.18 -16.82 -10.71
C GLY A 112 27.65 -16.87 -10.29
N GLN A 113 28.52 -16.09 -10.94
CA GLN A 113 29.96 -15.99 -10.64
C GLN A 113 30.30 -14.67 -9.90
N GLY A 114 29.35 -14.12 -9.14
CA GLY A 114 29.49 -12.83 -8.46
C GLY A 114 30.65 -12.76 -7.46
N GLN A 115 31.05 -13.88 -6.87
CA GLN A 115 32.22 -14.01 -5.99
C GLN A 115 33.55 -13.73 -6.71
N ARG A 116 33.57 -13.73 -8.05
CA ARG A 116 34.74 -13.42 -8.88
C ARG A 116 34.76 -11.97 -9.35
N VAL A 117 33.79 -11.17 -8.95
CA VAL A 117 33.68 -9.75 -9.30
C VAL A 117 34.21 -8.89 -8.15
N LYS A 118 34.86 -7.76 -8.50
CA LYS A 118 35.38 -6.81 -7.52
C LYS A 118 34.26 -6.36 -6.56
N PRO A 119 34.50 -6.36 -5.24
CA PRO A 119 33.56 -5.81 -4.26
C PRO A 119 33.14 -4.36 -4.62
N GLY A 120 31.87 -4.05 -4.43
CA GLY A 120 31.31 -2.72 -4.76
C GLY A 120 30.94 -2.52 -6.23
N HIS A 121 31.13 -3.50 -7.11
CA HIS A 121 30.59 -3.44 -8.47
C HIS A 121 29.06 -3.32 -8.43
N VAL A 122 28.51 -2.37 -9.19
CA VAL A 122 27.06 -2.16 -9.33
C VAL A 122 26.58 -2.85 -10.60
N LEU A 123 25.62 -3.76 -10.45
CA LEU A 123 25.06 -4.50 -11.57
C LEU A 123 24.23 -3.57 -12.46
N LYS A 124 24.57 -3.54 -13.75
CA LYS A 124 23.80 -2.80 -14.77
C LYS A 124 22.59 -3.61 -15.22
N THR A 125 21.41 -3.10 -14.92
CA THR A 125 20.13 -3.71 -15.32
C THR A 125 19.34 -2.77 -16.21
N VAL A 126 18.43 -3.32 -17.00
CA VAL A 126 17.48 -2.55 -17.80
C VAL A 126 16.64 -1.60 -16.94
N GLY A 127 16.18 -0.49 -17.49
CA GLY A 127 15.15 0.32 -16.83
C GLY A 127 13.74 -0.26 -16.99
N MET A 128 12.74 0.36 -16.35
CA MET A 128 11.33 -0.06 -16.43
C MET A 128 10.81 -0.22 -17.86
N TRP A 129 11.04 0.79 -18.71
CA TRP A 129 10.58 0.77 -20.10
C TRP A 129 11.05 -0.48 -20.85
N GLU A 130 12.37 -0.71 -20.83
CA GLU A 130 13.00 -1.84 -21.52
C GLU A 130 12.57 -3.18 -20.90
N ALA A 131 12.35 -3.25 -19.58
CA ALA A 131 11.80 -4.44 -18.94
C ALA A 131 10.39 -4.75 -19.47
N LEU A 132 9.50 -3.77 -19.54
CA LEU A 132 8.14 -3.95 -20.06
C LEU A 132 8.13 -4.30 -21.55
N VAL A 133 9.01 -3.69 -22.35
CA VAL A 133 9.17 -4.07 -23.77
C VAL A 133 9.52 -5.55 -23.89
N ARG A 134 10.50 -6.03 -23.11
CA ARG A 134 10.89 -7.45 -23.12
C ARG A 134 9.74 -8.37 -22.74
N ILE A 135 8.94 -8.01 -21.73
CA ILE A 135 7.75 -8.79 -21.34
C ILE A 135 6.78 -8.91 -22.51
N GLY A 136 6.39 -7.78 -23.11
CA GLY A 136 5.45 -7.78 -24.23
C GLY A 136 6.00 -8.53 -25.45
N THR A 137 7.29 -8.39 -25.77
CA THR A 137 7.94 -9.13 -26.86
C THR A 137 7.91 -10.64 -26.59
N ILE A 138 8.20 -11.09 -25.38
CA ILE A 138 8.16 -12.51 -25.00
C ILE A 138 6.74 -13.06 -25.12
N GLN A 139 5.74 -12.34 -24.59
CA GLN A 139 4.33 -12.73 -24.67
C GLN A 139 3.82 -12.77 -26.12
N ALA A 140 4.35 -11.91 -26.98
CA ALA A 140 4.03 -11.86 -28.40
C ALA A 140 4.94 -12.74 -29.27
N THR A 141 5.59 -13.76 -28.70
CA THR A 141 6.45 -14.73 -29.42
C THR A 141 7.55 -14.07 -30.26
N GLY A 142 8.20 -13.03 -29.71
CA GLY A 142 9.32 -12.34 -30.35
C GLY A 142 8.94 -11.11 -31.20
N ASN A 143 7.69 -10.65 -31.19
CA ASN A 143 7.29 -9.45 -31.92
C ASN A 143 7.68 -8.15 -31.17
N ASP A 144 8.75 -7.49 -31.63
CA ASP A 144 9.24 -6.24 -31.05
C ASP A 144 8.23 -5.08 -31.08
N GLY A 145 7.36 -5.04 -32.09
CA GLY A 145 6.31 -4.04 -32.20
C GLY A 145 5.28 -4.18 -31.08
N ALA A 146 4.88 -5.42 -30.78
CA ALA A 146 3.97 -5.73 -29.68
C ALA A 146 4.59 -5.40 -28.31
N GLY A 147 5.89 -5.64 -28.13
CA GLY A 147 6.62 -5.24 -26.92
C GLY A 147 6.55 -3.75 -26.64
N LYS A 148 6.81 -2.93 -27.67
CA LYS A 148 6.69 -1.46 -27.57
C LYS A 148 5.25 -1.02 -27.28
N THR A 149 4.27 -1.62 -27.95
CA THR A 149 2.85 -1.33 -27.69
C THR A 149 2.45 -1.67 -26.26
N PHE A 150 2.94 -2.78 -25.70
CA PHE A 150 2.71 -3.14 -24.31
C PHE A 150 3.32 -2.09 -23.36
N ALA A 151 4.59 -1.72 -23.56
CA ALA A 151 5.27 -0.75 -22.71
C ALA A 151 4.65 0.66 -22.78
N ASN A 152 4.17 1.08 -23.97
CA ASN A 152 3.54 2.39 -24.19
C ASN A 152 2.34 2.65 -23.26
N ARG A 153 1.62 1.60 -22.84
CA ARG A 153 0.48 1.69 -21.91
C ARG A 153 0.88 2.25 -20.54
N PHE A 154 2.15 2.14 -20.17
CA PHE A 154 2.69 2.56 -18.87
C PHE A 154 3.59 3.81 -18.99
N THR A 155 3.49 4.55 -20.10
CA THR A 155 4.28 5.76 -20.34
C THR A 155 4.09 6.80 -19.23
N LEU A 156 2.85 6.96 -18.75
CA LEU A 156 2.55 7.89 -17.66
C LEU A 156 3.31 7.51 -16.36
N VAL A 157 3.29 6.23 -16.00
CA VAL A 157 4.04 5.72 -14.82
C VAL A 157 5.54 5.96 -14.98
N PHE A 158 6.08 5.73 -16.19
CA PHE A 158 7.49 5.98 -16.49
C PHE A 158 7.87 7.46 -16.38
N GLN A 159 7.04 8.35 -16.93
CA GLN A 159 7.27 9.78 -16.89
C GLN A 159 7.20 10.33 -15.47
N ALA A 160 6.16 9.99 -14.71
CA ALA A 160 6.01 10.44 -13.32
C ALA A 160 7.18 9.97 -12.45
N ARG A 161 7.55 8.67 -12.53
CA ARG A 161 8.69 8.11 -11.79
C ARG A 161 10.00 8.84 -12.10
N ASN A 162 10.25 9.15 -13.36
CA ASN A 162 11.46 9.87 -13.75
C ASN A 162 11.42 11.36 -13.37
N GLY A 163 10.26 12.01 -13.51
CA GLY A 163 10.04 13.39 -13.10
C GLY A 163 10.36 13.58 -11.62
N VAL A 164 9.79 12.74 -10.75
CA VAL A 164 10.07 12.80 -9.31
C VAL A 164 11.54 12.50 -9.03
N ALA A 165 12.11 11.47 -9.64
CA ALA A 165 13.50 11.08 -9.42
C ALA A 165 14.53 12.15 -9.85
N HIS A 166 14.20 12.99 -10.85
CA HIS A 166 15.13 13.97 -11.40
C HIS A 166 14.89 15.40 -10.93
N ILE A 167 13.63 15.80 -10.75
CA ILE A 167 13.25 17.19 -10.46
C ILE A 167 12.18 17.32 -9.37
N GLY A 168 11.72 16.22 -8.77
CA GLY A 168 10.72 16.24 -7.69
C GLY A 168 9.31 16.59 -8.16
N ASP A 169 8.97 16.29 -9.43
CA ASP A 169 7.66 16.60 -10.02
C ASP A 169 7.03 15.33 -10.61
N ASP A 170 5.80 15.02 -10.20
CA ASP A 170 5.02 13.88 -10.68
C ASP A 170 4.04 14.24 -11.82
N GLY A 171 3.97 15.52 -12.20
CA GLY A 171 3.07 16.02 -13.22
C GLY A 171 1.60 16.14 -12.79
N GLY A 172 1.30 15.98 -11.49
CA GLY A 172 -0.04 16.16 -10.94
C GLY A 172 -1.04 15.04 -11.25
N LEU A 173 -0.58 13.88 -11.74
CA LEU A 173 -1.41 12.74 -12.15
C LEU A 173 -1.22 11.49 -11.28
N ALA A 174 -0.89 11.66 -10.00
CA ALA A 174 -0.56 10.56 -9.08
C ALA A 174 -1.62 9.45 -9.00
N ASP A 175 -2.91 9.80 -9.06
CA ASP A 175 -4.00 8.80 -9.02
C ASP A 175 -4.03 7.93 -10.28
N GLU A 176 -3.85 8.52 -11.46
CA GLU A 176 -3.77 7.79 -12.73
C GLU A 176 -2.51 6.93 -12.80
N VAL A 177 -1.38 7.47 -12.30
CA VAL A 177 -0.13 6.72 -12.15
C VAL A 177 -0.33 5.49 -11.26
N ALA A 178 -1.00 5.65 -10.12
CA ALA A 178 -1.27 4.55 -9.21
C ALA A 178 -2.18 3.50 -9.84
N GLN A 179 -3.21 3.93 -10.55
CA GLN A 179 -4.13 3.06 -11.27
C GLN A 179 -3.40 2.21 -12.32
N LEU A 180 -2.64 2.85 -13.20
CA LEU A 180 -1.87 2.18 -14.26
C LEU A 180 -0.79 1.26 -13.69
N ALA A 181 -0.11 1.69 -12.62
CA ALA A 181 0.91 0.86 -11.97
C ALA A 181 0.31 -0.42 -11.38
N VAL A 182 -0.86 -0.34 -10.73
CA VAL A 182 -1.56 -1.50 -10.17
C VAL A 182 -2.09 -2.42 -11.28
N GLN A 183 -2.68 -1.87 -12.35
CA GLN A 183 -3.13 -2.66 -13.51
C GLN A 183 -1.96 -3.41 -14.16
N GLY A 184 -0.82 -2.72 -14.38
CA GLY A 184 0.38 -3.34 -14.90
C GLY A 184 0.95 -4.42 -13.97
N ALA A 185 0.86 -4.20 -12.66
CA ALA A 185 1.27 -5.20 -11.68
C ALA A 185 0.37 -6.44 -11.74
N ASP A 186 -0.96 -6.30 -11.81
CA ASP A 186 -1.89 -7.42 -11.93
C ASP A 186 -1.58 -8.26 -13.17
N GLU A 187 -1.37 -7.62 -14.32
CA GLU A 187 -0.99 -8.32 -15.56
C GLU A 187 0.30 -9.13 -15.41
N ILE A 188 1.35 -8.56 -14.80
CA ILE A 188 2.62 -9.27 -14.60
C ILE A 188 2.46 -10.40 -13.57
N LEU A 189 1.66 -10.21 -12.52
CA LEU A 189 1.38 -11.24 -11.51
C LEU A 189 0.67 -12.45 -12.13
N VAL A 190 -0.29 -12.23 -13.03
CA VAL A 190 -0.94 -13.30 -13.80
C VAL A 190 0.09 -14.11 -14.58
N LEU A 191 1.05 -13.45 -15.25
CA LEU A 191 2.14 -14.14 -15.97
C LEU A 191 3.07 -14.93 -15.04
N MET A 192 3.19 -14.51 -13.78
CA MET A 192 3.98 -15.19 -12.74
C MET A 192 3.20 -16.29 -12.00
N GLY A 193 1.89 -16.44 -12.25
CA GLY A 193 1.02 -17.33 -11.47
C GLY A 193 0.85 -16.88 -10.01
N ARG A 194 0.89 -15.57 -9.76
CA ARG A 194 0.78 -14.94 -8.44
C ARG A 194 -0.45 -14.05 -8.35
N SER A 195 -0.79 -13.66 -7.13
CA SER A 195 -1.96 -12.84 -6.80
C SER A 195 -1.59 -11.43 -6.33
N LEU A 196 -2.53 -10.48 -6.43
CA LEU A 196 -2.39 -9.14 -5.86
C LEU A 196 -2.11 -9.19 -4.36
N SER A 197 -2.70 -10.14 -3.63
CA SER A 197 -2.52 -10.24 -2.18
C SER A 197 -1.09 -10.62 -1.79
N GLU A 198 -0.41 -11.43 -2.60
CA GLU A 198 1.01 -11.69 -2.42
C GLU A 198 1.86 -10.43 -2.62
N LEU A 199 1.50 -9.53 -3.53
CA LEU A 199 2.29 -8.31 -3.79
C LEU A 199 1.99 -7.18 -2.78
N PHE A 200 0.71 -6.95 -2.51
CA PHE A 200 0.23 -5.77 -1.77
C PHE A 200 -0.06 -6.03 -0.28
N GLY A 201 -0.20 -7.30 0.14
CA GLY A 201 -0.41 -7.66 1.55
C GLY A 201 -1.60 -6.93 2.17
N ASP A 202 -1.38 -6.19 3.24
CA ASP A 202 -2.42 -5.43 3.95
C ASP A 202 -3.14 -4.38 3.06
N PHE A 203 -2.53 -4.01 1.93
CA PHE A 203 -3.10 -3.07 0.96
C PHE A 203 -3.85 -3.74 -0.21
N THR A 204 -4.14 -5.04 -0.14
CA THR A 204 -4.81 -5.78 -1.23
C THR A 204 -6.12 -5.11 -1.67
N SER A 205 -7.00 -4.75 -0.73
CA SER A 205 -8.28 -4.11 -1.05
C SER A 205 -8.13 -2.75 -1.75
N VAL A 206 -7.04 -2.03 -1.45
CA VAL A 206 -6.70 -0.77 -2.12
C VAL A 206 -6.29 -1.02 -3.56
N ALA A 207 -5.44 -2.02 -3.77
CA ALA A 207 -5.00 -2.41 -5.11
C ALA A 207 -6.19 -2.91 -5.95
N GLU A 208 -7.10 -3.69 -5.36
CA GLU A 208 -8.33 -4.13 -6.04
C GLU A 208 -9.21 -2.94 -6.43
N GLY A 209 -9.37 -1.95 -5.54
CA GLY A 209 -10.11 -0.73 -5.84
C GLY A 209 -9.45 0.14 -6.92
N LEU A 210 -8.11 0.18 -6.98
CA LEU A 210 -7.37 0.86 -8.05
C LEU A 210 -7.46 0.10 -9.37
N ARG A 211 -7.50 -1.24 -9.33
CA ARG A 211 -7.71 -2.05 -10.53
C ARG A 211 -9.10 -1.82 -11.11
N ASP A 212 -10.12 -1.73 -10.25
CA ASP A 212 -11.51 -1.51 -10.68
C ASP A 212 -11.72 -0.07 -11.18
N GLN A 213 -11.96 0.07 -12.48
CA GLN A 213 -12.25 1.36 -13.12
C GLN A 213 -13.62 1.92 -12.73
N HIS A 214 -14.48 1.13 -12.07
CA HIS A 214 -15.81 1.53 -11.63
C HIS A 214 -15.88 1.88 -10.14
N GLY A 215 -14.81 1.65 -9.37
CA GLY A 215 -14.75 2.03 -7.96
C GLY A 215 -14.81 3.55 -7.80
N THR A 216 -15.64 4.04 -6.88
CA THR A 216 -15.68 5.49 -6.63
C THR A 216 -14.39 5.96 -5.95
N LYS A 217 -13.98 7.21 -6.17
CA LYS A 217 -12.80 7.79 -5.51
C LYS A 217 -12.89 7.70 -3.98
N VAL A 218 -14.11 7.78 -3.44
CA VAL A 218 -14.38 7.62 -2.00
C VAL A 218 -14.06 6.20 -1.55
N GLN A 219 -14.56 5.17 -2.24
CA GLN A 219 -14.27 3.77 -1.90
C GLN A 219 -12.76 3.49 -1.91
N GLN A 220 -12.05 3.97 -2.94
CA GLN A 220 -10.59 3.83 -3.04
C GLN A 220 -9.86 4.51 -1.88
N ARG A 221 -10.29 5.72 -1.50
CA ARG A 221 -9.72 6.48 -0.38
C ARG A 221 -9.98 5.78 0.96
N VAL A 222 -11.21 5.32 1.21
CA VAL A 222 -11.57 4.64 2.45
C VAL A 222 -10.80 3.33 2.61
N ALA A 223 -10.71 2.52 1.54
CA ALA A 223 -9.89 1.32 1.53
C ALA A 223 -8.43 1.62 1.92
N LEU A 224 -7.89 2.72 1.40
CA LEU A 224 -6.54 3.16 1.66
C LEU A 224 -6.33 3.59 3.13
N LEU A 225 -7.26 4.37 3.69
CA LEU A 225 -7.24 4.79 5.08
C LEU A 225 -7.33 3.59 6.03
N VAL A 226 -8.20 2.61 5.74
CA VAL A 226 -8.34 1.38 6.52
C VAL A 226 -7.07 0.53 6.48
N ALA A 227 -6.46 0.35 5.29
CA ALA A 227 -5.21 -0.40 5.15
C ALA A 227 -4.05 0.26 5.90
N ARG A 228 -3.92 1.60 5.81
CA ARG A 228 -2.93 2.35 6.60
C ARG A 228 -3.15 2.16 8.09
N ALA A 229 -4.39 2.23 8.56
CA ALA A 229 -4.73 2.06 9.97
C ALA A 229 -4.40 0.64 10.48
N LYS A 230 -4.67 -0.40 9.70
CA LYS A 230 -4.27 -1.79 10.00
C LYS A 230 -2.77 -1.90 10.25
N GLN A 231 -1.98 -1.27 9.40
CA GLN A 231 -0.53 -1.30 9.54
C GLN A 231 -0.04 -0.51 10.76
N VAL A 232 -0.57 0.69 11.01
CA VAL A 232 -0.22 1.48 12.20
C VAL A 232 -0.53 0.69 13.47
N PHE A 233 -1.64 -0.04 13.50
CA PHE A 233 -1.98 -0.92 14.61
C PHE A 233 -0.94 -2.04 14.79
N LYS A 234 -0.54 -2.69 13.69
CA LYS A 234 0.49 -3.74 13.70
C LYS A 234 1.85 -3.21 14.15
N GLU A 235 2.26 -2.03 13.71
CA GLU A 235 3.52 -1.40 14.12
C GLU A 235 3.51 -1.02 15.60
N ARG A 236 2.38 -0.54 16.11
CA ARG A 236 2.25 -0.11 17.51
C ARG A 236 2.16 -1.29 18.48
N TYR A 237 1.42 -2.33 18.11
CA TYR A 237 1.03 -3.41 19.05
C TYR A 237 1.50 -4.81 18.64
N GLY A 238 2.09 -4.97 17.45
CA GLY A 238 2.43 -6.28 16.89
C GLY A 238 3.58 -6.99 17.61
N ASP A 239 4.56 -6.23 18.09
CA ASP A 239 5.76 -6.77 18.75
C ASP A 239 5.62 -6.84 20.28
N LEU A 240 4.50 -6.38 20.83
CA LEU A 240 4.25 -6.39 22.27
C LEU A 240 3.89 -7.79 22.78
N PRO A 241 4.41 -8.21 23.95
CA PRO A 241 3.93 -9.38 24.67
C PRO A 241 2.41 -9.33 24.88
N ALA A 242 1.75 -10.48 24.80
CA ALA A 242 0.28 -10.55 24.82
C ALA A 242 -0.37 -9.85 26.03
N GLU A 243 0.23 -9.95 27.21
CA GLU A 243 -0.24 -9.31 28.44
C GLU A 243 -0.09 -7.78 28.41
N GLN A 244 1.05 -7.29 27.93
CA GLN A 244 1.30 -5.85 27.76
C GLN A 244 0.35 -5.26 26.73
N ARG A 245 0.19 -5.94 25.59
CA ARG A 245 -0.76 -5.57 24.54
C ARG A 245 -2.19 -5.49 25.06
N ALA A 246 -2.64 -6.49 25.83
CA ALA A 246 -3.99 -6.49 26.40
C ALA A 246 -4.19 -5.31 27.36
N THR A 247 -3.19 -5.01 28.19
CA THR A 247 -3.23 -3.89 29.14
C THR A 247 -3.31 -2.54 28.44
N GLU A 248 -2.47 -2.30 27.42
CA GLU A 248 -2.49 -1.05 26.67
C GLU A 248 -3.78 -0.85 25.87
N LEU A 249 -4.30 -1.91 25.25
CA LEU A 249 -5.56 -1.85 24.51
C LEU A 249 -6.74 -1.60 25.46
N ALA A 250 -6.78 -2.24 26.63
CA ALA A 250 -7.81 -2.00 27.64
C ALA A 250 -7.79 -0.55 28.16
N ALA A 251 -6.60 0.01 28.39
CA ALA A 251 -6.47 1.42 28.77
C ALA A 251 -6.98 2.35 27.67
N THR A 252 -6.66 2.06 26.41
CA THR A 252 -7.10 2.85 25.25
C THR A 252 -8.62 2.80 25.08
N ASP A 253 -9.22 1.61 25.19
CA ASP A 253 -10.67 1.44 25.08
C ASP A 253 -11.41 2.14 26.23
N LYS A 254 -10.85 2.15 27.45
CA LYS A 254 -11.43 2.88 28.57
C LYS A 254 -11.45 4.39 28.32
N VAL A 255 -10.37 4.95 27.77
CA VAL A 255 -10.34 6.37 27.39
C VAL A 255 -11.37 6.68 26.30
N ALA A 256 -11.57 5.76 25.36
CA ALA A 256 -12.61 5.90 24.34
C ALA A 256 -14.02 5.91 24.97
N ALA A 257 -14.30 4.99 25.89
CA ALA A 257 -15.59 4.88 26.57
C ALA A 257 -15.93 6.13 27.39
N VAL A 258 -14.98 6.68 28.14
CA VAL A 258 -15.19 7.91 28.93
C VAL A 258 -15.56 9.09 28.03
N GLY A 259 -15.03 9.17 26.80
CA GLY A 259 -15.37 10.24 25.86
C GLY A 259 -16.75 10.09 25.18
N ILE A 260 -17.50 9.04 25.49
CA ILE A 260 -18.82 8.71 24.92
C ILE A 260 -19.93 8.87 25.97
N GLU A 261 -19.65 8.55 27.24
CA GLU A 261 -20.67 8.49 28.31
C GLU A 261 -21.39 9.83 28.58
N ASP A 262 -20.78 10.96 28.21
CA ASP A 262 -21.30 12.30 28.51
C ASP A 262 -21.77 13.12 27.28
N GLU A 263 -21.73 12.54 26.06
CA GLU A 263 -22.04 13.30 24.83
C GLU A 263 -23.06 12.56 23.94
N HIS A 264 -24.27 13.11 23.79
CA HIS A 264 -25.35 12.56 22.95
C HIS A 264 -25.03 12.59 21.45
N ASP A 265 -23.91 13.16 21.05
CA ASP A 265 -23.46 13.24 19.65
C ASP A 265 -22.41 12.15 19.32
N ARG A 266 -22.21 11.16 20.21
CA ARG A 266 -21.22 10.09 20.07
C ARG A 266 -21.77 8.70 20.38
N ALA A 267 -21.18 7.70 19.72
CA ALA A 267 -21.46 6.29 19.97
C ALA A 267 -20.18 5.42 19.85
N ALA A 268 -20.15 4.34 20.62
CA ALA A 268 -19.10 3.32 20.53
C ALA A 268 -19.40 2.39 19.35
N THR A 269 -18.41 2.12 18.50
CA THR A 269 -18.55 1.23 17.35
C THR A 269 -17.26 0.46 17.06
N PRO A 270 -17.33 -0.83 16.66
CA PRO A 270 -16.13 -1.58 16.28
C PRO A 270 -15.39 -0.94 15.10
N CYS A 271 -14.08 -0.80 15.23
CA CYS A 271 -13.25 -0.23 14.18
C CYS A 271 -13.07 -1.22 13.00
N PRO A 272 -13.34 -0.82 11.74
CA PRO A 272 -13.19 -1.72 10.58
C PRO A 272 -11.73 -2.07 10.25
N ALA A 273 -10.75 -1.37 10.85
CA ALA A 273 -9.33 -1.66 10.69
C ALA A 273 -8.79 -2.63 11.76
N CYS A 274 -9.13 -2.44 13.03
CA CYS A 274 -8.48 -3.17 14.14
C CYS A 274 -9.46 -3.81 15.14
N GLU A 275 -10.76 -3.71 14.88
CA GLU A 275 -11.85 -4.30 15.68
C GLU A 275 -11.95 -3.78 17.13
N ARG A 276 -11.13 -2.80 17.52
CA ARG A 276 -11.23 -2.11 18.82
C ARG A 276 -12.35 -1.09 18.84
N VAL A 277 -12.65 -0.57 20.02
CA VAL A 277 -13.67 0.46 20.21
C VAL A 277 -13.22 1.75 19.51
N GLY A 278 -13.98 2.16 18.51
CA GLY A 278 -13.90 3.48 17.89
C GLY A 278 -15.05 4.37 18.34
N ILE A 279 -14.87 5.67 18.10
CA ILE A 279 -15.84 6.71 18.41
C ILE A 279 -16.46 7.14 17.08
N LEU A 280 -17.76 6.90 16.94
CA LEU A 280 -18.58 7.46 15.90
C LEU A 280 -19.19 8.76 16.44
N SER A 281 -19.10 9.84 15.70
CA SER A 281 -19.60 11.17 16.11
C SER A 281 -20.48 11.76 15.01
N GLY A 282 -21.45 12.58 15.39
CA GLY A 282 -22.49 13.04 14.48
C GLY A 282 -23.28 14.21 15.03
N SER A 283 -24.46 14.43 14.47
CA SER A 283 -25.48 15.26 15.12
C SER A 283 -26.50 14.34 15.78
N ALA A 284 -26.94 14.69 16.98
CA ALA A 284 -28.05 14.03 17.64
C ALA A 284 -29.35 14.77 17.30
N ASP A 285 -30.41 14.04 16.97
CA ASP A 285 -31.77 14.58 16.91
C ASP A 285 -32.71 13.75 17.78
N LEU A 286 -33.84 14.34 18.14
CA LEU A 286 -34.90 13.66 18.86
C LEU A 286 -35.90 13.09 17.86
N ASP A 287 -35.98 11.76 17.82
CA ASP A 287 -37.06 11.08 17.12
C ASP A 287 -38.28 10.98 18.04
N TRP A 288 -39.31 11.74 17.68
CA TRP A 288 -40.60 11.76 18.34
C TRP A 288 -41.50 10.72 17.68
N ASN A 289 -41.48 9.50 18.22
CA ASN A 289 -42.43 8.46 17.83
C ASN A 289 -43.84 8.86 18.30
N ALA A 290 -44.57 9.58 17.44
CA ALA A 290 -45.97 9.95 17.64
C ALA A 290 -46.87 8.91 16.97
N GLU A 291 -47.61 8.16 17.77
CA GLU A 291 -48.58 7.18 17.26
C GLU A 291 -49.96 7.86 17.15
N GLU A 292 -50.49 7.97 15.92
CA GLU A 292 -51.83 8.48 15.69
C GLU A 292 -52.86 7.42 16.05
N THR A 293 -53.67 7.70 17.08
CA THR A 293 -54.79 6.85 17.47
C THR A 293 -56.08 7.52 17.04
N VAL A 294 -56.89 6.80 16.26
CA VAL A 294 -58.21 7.26 15.81
C VAL A 294 -59.28 6.58 16.68
N THR A 295 -60.12 7.37 17.35
CA THR A 295 -61.24 6.86 18.14
C THR A 295 -62.36 6.30 17.25
N GLU A 296 -63.25 5.49 17.82
CA GLU A 296 -64.45 5.00 17.13
C GLU A 296 -65.38 6.14 16.65
N GLU A 297 -65.26 7.34 17.25
CA GLU A 297 -65.99 8.56 16.88
C GLU A 297 -65.30 9.38 15.78
N GLY A 298 -64.14 8.93 15.28
CA GLY A 298 -63.39 9.59 14.21
C GLY A 298 -62.48 10.72 14.66
N HIS A 299 -62.25 10.88 15.96
CA HIS A 299 -61.27 11.85 16.48
C HIS A 299 -59.88 11.23 16.45
N SER A 300 -58.90 11.90 15.84
CA SER A 300 -57.49 11.50 15.97
C SER A 300 -56.80 12.27 17.08
N PHE A 301 -55.99 11.56 17.86
CA PHE A 301 -55.06 12.15 18.81
C PHE A 301 -53.71 11.45 18.68
N PHE A 302 -52.63 12.21 18.86
CA PHE A 302 -51.27 11.68 18.83
C PHE A 302 -50.85 11.31 20.25
N THR A 303 -50.51 10.05 20.45
CA THR A 303 -49.78 9.65 21.65
C THR A 303 -48.30 9.89 21.38
N ILE A 304 -47.73 10.94 22.00
CA ILE A 304 -46.30 11.21 21.90
C ILE A 304 -45.58 10.19 22.78
N GLY A 305 -44.89 9.24 22.18
CA GLY A 305 -44.00 8.32 22.88
C GLY A 305 -42.82 9.06 23.52
N HIS A 306 -42.08 8.39 24.40
CA HIS A 306 -40.83 8.95 24.93
C HIS A 306 -39.86 9.22 23.75
N PRO A 307 -39.39 10.46 23.56
CA PRO A 307 -38.47 10.78 22.47
C PRO A 307 -37.22 9.93 22.59
N ARG A 308 -36.68 9.50 21.45
CA ARG A 308 -35.43 8.75 21.38
C ARG A 308 -34.35 9.63 20.79
N ALA A 309 -33.16 9.60 21.39
CA ALA A 309 -32.00 10.26 20.79
C ALA A 309 -31.50 9.38 19.64
N VAL A 310 -31.45 9.95 18.43
CA VAL A 310 -30.92 9.30 17.23
C VAL A 310 -29.67 10.04 16.79
N LEU A 311 -28.55 9.32 16.70
CA LEU A 311 -27.30 9.82 16.17
C LEU A 311 -27.29 9.70 14.65
N PHE A 312 -27.00 10.80 13.96
CA PHE A 312 -26.74 10.88 12.52
C PHE A 312 -25.23 11.00 12.30
N PRO A 313 -24.53 9.90 11.96
CA PRO A 313 -23.07 9.87 11.92
C PRO A 313 -22.48 10.77 10.84
N THR A 314 -21.46 11.56 11.19
CA THR A 314 -20.72 12.39 10.23
C THR A 314 -19.21 12.19 10.29
N ALA A 315 -18.68 11.56 11.35
CA ALA A 315 -17.27 11.22 11.42
C ALA A 315 -17.03 9.97 12.29
N PHE A 316 -15.91 9.29 12.03
CA PHE A 316 -15.44 8.17 12.84
C PHE A 316 -13.96 8.35 13.19
N ARG A 317 -13.58 8.01 14.42
CA ARG A 317 -12.18 7.97 14.86
C ARG A 317 -11.89 6.75 15.73
N CYS A 318 -10.84 6.01 15.41
CA CYS A 318 -10.31 4.96 16.29
C CYS A 318 -9.04 5.44 17.03
N PRO A 319 -9.02 5.45 18.37
CA PRO A 319 -7.83 5.83 19.15
C PRO A 319 -6.70 4.80 19.05
N SER A 320 -7.01 3.51 18.90
CA SER A 320 -6.02 2.43 18.87
C SER A 320 -5.19 2.45 17.58
N CYS A 321 -5.84 2.41 16.41
CA CYS A 321 -5.16 2.36 15.11
C CYS A 321 -5.05 3.73 14.41
N GLY A 322 -5.71 4.76 14.93
CA GLY A 322 -5.68 6.11 14.36
C GLY A 322 -6.54 6.31 13.11
N LEU A 323 -7.41 5.36 12.75
CA LEU A 323 -8.33 5.50 11.61
C LEU A 323 -9.22 6.73 11.81
N ARG A 324 -9.36 7.55 10.76
CA ARG A 324 -10.28 8.69 10.71
C ARG A 324 -11.07 8.62 9.40
N LEU A 325 -12.39 8.73 9.49
CA LEU A 325 -13.31 8.84 8.35
C LEU A 325 -14.20 10.07 8.56
N GLN A 326 -14.54 10.76 7.48
CA GLN A 326 -15.32 12.00 7.50
C GLN A 326 -16.37 12.02 6.38
N GLY A 327 -17.57 12.46 6.74
CA GLY A 327 -18.72 12.55 5.84
C GLY A 327 -19.45 11.22 5.65
N GLY A 328 -20.71 11.32 5.23
CA GLY A 328 -21.58 10.15 5.03
C GLY A 328 -21.04 9.17 3.99
N GLU A 329 -20.41 9.65 2.92
CA GLU A 329 -19.89 8.78 1.85
C GLU A 329 -18.72 7.89 2.34
N GLU A 330 -17.80 8.43 3.17
CA GLU A 330 -16.69 7.63 3.71
C GLU A 330 -17.18 6.61 4.75
N LEU A 331 -18.17 6.99 5.55
CA LEU A 331 -18.80 6.09 6.53
C LEU A 331 -19.61 4.99 5.86
N ALA A 332 -20.36 5.30 4.81
CA ALA A 332 -21.15 4.33 4.05
C ALA A 332 -20.28 3.26 3.39
N ALA A 333 -19.08 3.64 2.94
CA ALA A 333 -18.11 2.70 2.35
C ALA A 333 -17.64 1.60 3.33
N VAL A 334 -17.85 1.77 4.64
CA VAL A 334 -17.56 0.77 5.68
C VAL A 334 -18.78 0.43 6.53
N ALA A 335 -19.99 0.73 6.05
CA ALA A 335 -21.26 0.48 6.73
C ALA A 335 -21.35 1.09 8.14
N LEU A 336 -20.84 2.31 8.32
CA LEU A 336 -20.90 3.10 9.56
C LEU A 336 -21.81 4.34 9.44
N ASP A 337 -22.59 4.44 8.37
CA ASP A 337 -23.51 5.54 8.06
C ASP A 337 -24.91 5.32 8.63
N ALA A 338 -25.20 4.14 9.16
CA ALA A 338 -26.49 3.84 9.77
C ALA A 338 -26.72 4.73 11.01
N ASN A 339 -27.91 5.36 11.07
CA ASN A 339 -28.34 6.09 12.25
C ASN A 339 -28.44 5.16 13.46
N LEU A 340 -28.02 5.64 14.62
CA LEU A 340 -27.98 4.84 15.85
C LEU A 340 -28.94 5.41 16.88
N GLU A 341 -29.86 4.58 17.37
CA GLU A 341 -30.64 4.91 18.56
C GLU A 341 -29.74 4.83 19.80
N LEU A 342 -29.55 5.97 20.48
CA LEU A 342 -28.74 6.06 21.70
C LEU A 342 -29.54 5.72 22.97
N GLY A 343 -30.86 5.61 22.85
CA GLY A 343 -31.78 5.29 23.94
C GLY A 343 -32.83 6.38 24.18
N PRO A 344 -33.58 6.31 25.30
CA PRO A 344 -34.55 7.34 25.64
C PRO A 344 -33.83 8.68 25.85
N ALA A 345 -34.41 9.75 25.32
CA ALA A 345 -33.90 11.09 25.51
C ALA A 345 -33.87 11.42 27.01
N GLN A 346 -32.72 11.92 27.47
CA GLN A 346 -32.58 12.39 28.83
C GLN A 346 -33.26 13.77 28.97
N LEU A 347 -33.61 14.14 30.21
CA LEU A 347 -34.31 15.40 30.51
C LEU A 347 -33.57 16.63 29.95
N GLU A 348 -32.23 16.60 29.99
CA GLU A 348 -31.37 17.67 29.47
C GLU A 348 -31.45 17.82 27.94
N SER A 349 -31.56 16.70 27.20
CA SER A 349 -31.75 16.71 25.74
C SER A 349 -33.11 17.29 25.35
N LEU A 350 -34.13 17.02 26.17
CA LEU A 350 -35.47 17.60 26.05
C LEU A 350 -35.44 19.12 26.29
N GLU A 351 -34.79 19.56 27.37
CA GLU A 351 -34.65 20.99 27.72
C GLU A 351 -33.89 21.77 26.63
N ALA A 352 -32.80 21.22 26.10
CA ALA A 352 -32.04 21.83 25.00
C ALA A 352 -32.89 21.97 23.71
N HIS A 353 -33.70 20.97 23.39
CA HIS A 353 -34.61 21.01 22.25
C HIS A 353 -35.69 22.10 22.42
N TYR A 354 -36.31 22.19 23.61
CA TYR A 354 -37.30 23.23 23.89
C TYR A 354 -36.70 24.65 23.88
N ALA A 355 -35.49 24.83 24.39
CA ALA A 355 -34.79 26.12 24.31
C ALA A 355 -34.52 26.57 22.85
N HIS A 356 -34.30 25.61 21.94
CA HIS A 356 -34.14 25.91 20.52
C HIS A 356 -35.49 26.27 19.84
N LEU A 357 -36.61 25.70 20.27
CA LEU A 357 -37.94 26.05 19.76
C LEU A 357 -38.38 27.45 20.20
N ASP A 358 -38.12 27.81 21.46
CA ASP A 358 -38.45 29.14 21.98
C ASP A 358 -37.67 30.25 21.25
N THR A 359 -36.44 29.97 20.81
CA THR A 359 -35.63 30.93 20.01
C THR A 359 -36.07 31.03 18.54
N GLN A 360 -36.81 30.05 17.99
CA GLN A 360 -37.40 30.13 16.65
C GLN A 360 -38.79 30.79 16.64
N LEU A 361 -39.51 30.80 17.77
CA LEU A 361 -40.81 31.45 17.92
C LEU A 361 -40.71 32.98 18.11
N ASP A 362 -39.50 33.50 18.33
CA ASP A 362 -39.20 34.93 18.43
C ASP A 362 -38.90 35.61 17.06
N VAL A 363 -39.25 34.97 15.94
CA VAL A 363 -39.33 35.68 14.66
C VAL A 363 -40.55 36.60 14.73
N PRO A 364 -40.38 37.93 14.82
CA PRO A 364 -41.52 38.83 14.83
C PRO A 364 -42.32 38.60 13.54
N PRO A 365 -43.66 38.52 13.60
CA PRO A 365 -44.47 38.44 12.40
C PRO A 365 -44.11 39.63 11.51
N ASP A 366 -43.80 39.36 10.24
CA ASP A 366 -43.45 40.32 9.18
C ASP A 366 -44.02 41.72 9.46
N ALA A 367 -43.15 42.63 9.89
CA ALA A 367 -43.36 44.03 9.64
C ALA A 367 -43.01 44.25 8.15
N ASP A 368 -43.99 44.74 7.40
CA ASP A 368 -43.94 45.17 5.99
C ASP A 368 -44.20 44.09 4.92
N GLN A 369 -45.48 43.72 4.77
CA GLN A 369 -46.04 43.61 3.41
C GLN A 369 -46.52 45.02 2.98
N PRO A 370 -45.88 45.66 1.99
CA PRO A 370 -46.43 46.87 1.39
C PRO A 370 -47.63 46.53 0.50
N ASP A 371 -48.76 47.18 0.76
CA ASP A 371 -49.97 47.13 -0.06
C ASP A 371 -49.66 47.44 -1.53
N LEU A 372 -50.05 46.52 -2.43
CA LEU A 372 -50.20 46.76 -3.88
C LEU A 372 -51.58 46.33 -4.36
#